data_AF-A0A1B9KSL5-F1
#
_entry.id   AF-A0A1B9KSL5-F1
#
_cell.length_a   1.000
_cell.length_b   1.000
_cell.length_c   1.000
_cell.angle_alpha   90.00
_cell.angle_beta   90.00
_cell.angle_gamma   90.00
#
_symmetry.space_group_name_H-M   'P 1'
#
loop_
_entity.id
_entity.type
_entity.pdbx_description
1 polymer ?
#
loop_
_entity_poly.entity_id
_entity_poly.type
_entity_poly.pdbx_seq_one_letter_code
_entity_poly.pdbx_strand_id
1 'polypeptide(L)'
;MKKNFLTLILFFIFSIGYVHSNESPDIWDFYKVSKNSVSGEESDSEREILIERFSKIKLILIDGKVIVDTICFIPYETTTKMTSPLSYWKTPEKVEEYKKIFSAEKIPLRYQFEAIKFPNNDKDDLCLEEGLTDLIRIDNYFVFLTKSGYLITFSKHIEKNNGSPVTYRGFNYKIPKREFSWFGHPMLTNKKIVDDMNKKCDFPDDGSYYNSYFFSECDLNELGLYFSEISRNLLDKMDKKKVIYQKGEYQYNLTKKQHEEFDFEIYLNIEKGNKLIDRLSIYKEKILESAAFEQDYYIDEDFKNIWLLNYVGSDETQHIEKWRHYKIDNSGHFKLLESISCKKRDRQGIVKCHND
;
A
#
# COMPACT_ATOMS: atom_id res chain seq x y z
N MET A 1 13.16 -11.03 -55.59
CA MET A 1 13.64 -9.88 -54.78
C MET A 1 12.57 -9.22 -53.89
N LYS A 2 11.27 -9.17 -54.22
CA LYS A 2 10.26 -8.47 -53.39
C LYS A 2 9.87 -9.14 -52.05
N LYS A 3 9.92 -10.48 -51.94
CA LYS A 3 9.52 -11.20 -50.70
C LYS A 3 10.52 -11.00 -49.54
N ASN A 4 11.82 -11.03 -49.82
CA ASN A 4 12.86 -10.88 -48.78
C ASN A 4 12.94 -9.46 -48.22
N PHE A 5 12.52 -8.44 -48.99
CA PHE A 5 12.52 -7.04 -48.54
C PHE A 5 11.38 -6.76 -47.54
N LEU A 6 10.22 -7.41 -47.73
CA LEU A 6 9.08 -7.25 -46.83
C LEU A 6 9.34 -7.89 -45.46
N THR A 7 10.02 -9.04 -45.43
CA THR A 7 10.41 -9.72 -44.19
C THR A 7 11.41 -8.90 -43.38
N LEU A 8 12.35 -8.21 -44.06
CA LEU A 8 13.35 -7.36 -43.41
C LEU A 8 12.73 -6.10 -42.78
N ILE A 9 11.74 -5.50 -43.44
CA ILE A 9 10.99 -4.34 -42.91
C ILE A 9 10.15 -4.75 -41.70
N LEU A 10 9.46 -5.91 -41.76
CA LEU A 10 8.69 -6.43 -40.62
C LEU A 10 9.58 -6.76 -39.42
N PHE A 11 10.78 -7.30 -39.65
CA PHE A 11 11.76 -7.56 -38.59
C PHE A 11 12.26 -6.26 -37.96
N PHE A 12 12.48 -5.20 -38.75
CA PHE A 12 12.87 -3.89 -38.23
C PHE A 12 11.75 -3.20 -37.43
N ILE A 13 10.49 -3.28 -37.87
CA ILE A 13 9.36 -2.72 -37.13
C ILE A 13 9.15 -3.47 -35.80
N PHE A 14 9.29 -4.80 -35.80
CA PHE A 14 9.25 -5.59 -34.55
C PHE A 14 10.45 -5.31 -33.64
N SER A 15 11.64 -5.05 -34.20
CA SER A 15 12.83 -4.70 -33.43
C SER A 15 12.74 -3.29 -32.82
N ILE A 16 12.18 -2.32 -33.55
CA ILE A 16 11.97 -0.94 -33.05
C ILE A 16 10.85 -0.92 -31.98
N GLY A 17 9.86 -1.80 -32.09
CA GLY A 17 8.83 -1.99 -31.05
C GLY A 17 9.35 -2.62 -29.76
N TYR A 18 10.40 -3.46 -29.83
CA TYR A 18 11.05 -4.06 -28.66
C TYR A 18 12.16 -3.20 -28.04
N VAL A 19 12.61 -2.15 -28.74
CA VAL A 19 13.61 -1.18 -28.26
C VAL A 19 12.93 0.03 -27.58
N HIS A 20 11.61 0.01 -27.37
CA HIS A 20 10.99 0.82 -26.33
C HIS A 20 11.34 0.18 -24.98
N SER A 21 12.58 0.43 -24.56
CA SER A 21 13.08 0.50 -23.19
C SER A 21 12.06 0.06 -22.13
N ASN A 22 12.03 -1.23 -21.82
CA ASN A 22 11.63 -1.66 -20.47
C ASN A 22 12.79 -1.28 -19.53
N GLU A 23 12.93 0.00 -19.22
CA GLU A 23 13.85 0.45 -18.19
C GLU A 23 13.34 -0.13 -16.86
N SER A 24 14.18 -0.93 -16.20
CA SER A 24 13.83 -1.45 -14.87
C SER A 24 13.64 -0.28 -13.92
N PRO A 25 12.56 -0.25 -13.13
CA PRO A 25 12.29 0.86 -12.23
C PRO A 25 13.43 1.02 -11.23
N ASP A 26 13.99 2.23 -11.15
CA ASP A 26 14.89 2.60 -10.07
C ASP A 26 14.05 3.05 -8.87
N ILE A 27 14.33 2.49 -7.70
CA ILE A 27 13.53 2.73 -6.48
C ILE A 27 14.41 3.38 -5.40
N TRP A 28 13.89 4.42 -4.77
CA TRP A 28 14.45 5.05 -3.58
C TRP A 28 13.47 4.92 -2.42
N ASP A 29 13.95 4.38 -1.30
CA ASP A 29 13.18 4.27 -0.07
C ASP A 29 13.38 5.51 0.80
N PHE A 30 12.38 5.85 1.61
CA PHE A 30 12.50 6.89 2.61
C PHE A 30 13.71 6.61 3.52
N TYR A 31 14.55 7.63 3.70
CA TYR A 31 15.73 7.54 4.53
C TYR A 31 15.56 8.32 5.83
N LYS A 32 15.22 9.60 5.75
CA LYS A 32 15.05 10.47 6.93
C LYS A 32 14.47 11.84 6.58
N VAL A 33 14.04 12.55 7.62
CA VAL A 33 13.84 14.01 7.61
C VAL A 33 14.98 14.67 8.38
N SER A 34 15.49 15.80 7.88
CA SER A 34 16.54 16.57 8.54
C SER A 34 16.19 16.90 9.98
N LYS A 35 17.19 16.95 10.86
CA LYS A 35 16.98 17.24 12.28
C LYS A 35 16.48 18.66 12.50
N ASN A 36 17.02 19.60 11.74
CA ASN A 36 16.65 21.01 11.78
C ASN A 36 16.08 21.40 10.42
N SER A 37 15.29 22.47 10.40
CA SER A 37 14.96 23.19 9.16
C SER A 37 16.10 24.14 8.78
N VAL A 38 16.09 24.62 7.53
CA VAL A 38 17.06 25.60 7.02
C VAL A 38 17.05 26.90 7.85
N SER A 39 15.89 27.30 8.37
CA SER A 39 15.69 28.49 9.22
C SER A 39 16.18 28.30 10.67
N GLY A 40 16.45 27.05 11.09
CA GLY A 40 17.16 26.75 12.33
C GLY A 40 16.32 26.56 13.58
N GLU A 41 15.00 26.84 13.55
CA GLU A 41 14.09 26.65 14.69
C GLU A 41 12.67 26.29 14.22
N GLU A 42 12.31 25.01 14.31
CA GLU A 42 10.93 24.54 14.19
C GLU A 42 10.70 23.37 15.16
N SER A 43 9.43 23.09 15.48
CA SER A 43 9.07 22.13 16.52
C SER A 43 9.38 20.69 16.13
N ASP A 44 9.82 19.88 17.10
CA ASP A 44 10.00 18.44 16.93
C ASP A 44 8.73 17.77 16.36
N SER A 45 7.55 18.31 16.68
CA SER A 45 6.26 17.83 16.19
C SER A 45 6.08 17.95 14.67
N GLU A 46 6.55 19.02 14.03
CA GLU A 46 6.43 19.17 12.57
C GLU A 46 7.32 18.14 11.87
N ARG A 47 8.54 17.97 12.38
CA ARG A 47 9.47 16.95 11.89
C ARG A 47 8.90 15.54 12.05
N GLU A 48 8.27 15.24 13.18
CA GLU A 48 7.61 13.95 13.41
C GLU A 48 6.46 13.71 12.43
N ILE A 49 5.62 14.72 12.16
CA ILE A 49 4.54 14.64 11.16
C ILE A 49 5.13 14.33 9.77
N LEU A 50 6.22 14.99 9.38
CA LEU A 50 6.89 14.72 8.11
C LEU A 50 7.46 13.30 8.06
N ILE A 51 8.07 12.82 9.15
CA ILE A 51 8.57 11.44 9.22
C ILE A 51 7.42 10.45 9.09
N GLU A 52 6.36 10.61 9.89
CA GLU A 52 5.20 9.72 9.86
C GLU A 52 4.62 9.64 8.43
N ARG A 53 4.41 10.81 7.83
CA ARG A 53 3.83 10.95 6.50
C ARG A 53 4.67 10.31 5.40
N PHE A 54 5.97 10.60 5.37
CA PHE A 54 6.84 10.22 4.27
C PHE A 54 7.59 8.90 4.49
N SER A 55 7.59 8.35 5.71
CA SER A 55 8.28 7.08 6.03
C SER A 55 7.78 5.87 5.24
N LYS A 56 6.57 5.95 4.69
CA LYS A 56 5.95 4.91 3.88
C LYS A 56 6.06 5.14 2.38
N ILE A 57 6.53 6.31 1.97
CA ILE A 57 6.59 6.72 0.57
C ILE A 57 7.85 6.11 -0.07
N LYS A 58 7.74 5.77 -1.34
CA LYS A 58 8.87 5.42 -2.21
C LYS A 58 8.89 6.32 -3.42
N LEU A 59 10.08 6.59 -3.94
CA LEU A 59 10.23 7.25 -5.22
C LEU A 59 10.64 6.24 -6.25
N ILE A 60 9.91 6.21 -7.36
CA ILE A 60 10.17 5.30 -8.47
C ILE A 60 10.48 6.13 -9.71
N LEU A 61 11.68 5.99 -10.26
CA LEU A 61 12.02 6.55 -11.57
C LEU A 61 11.82 5.45 -12.62
N ILE A 62 10.85 5.65 -13.49
CA ILE A 62 10.54 4.75 -14.62
C ILE A 62 9.98 5.57 -15.78
N ASP A 63 10.36 5.21 -17.00
CA ASP A 63 9.86 5.83 -18.24
C ASP A 63 9.93 7.37 -18.23
N GLY A 64 11.05 7.92 -17.76
CA GLY A 64 11.28 9.37 -17.72
C GLY A 64 10.38 10.13 -16.73
N LYS A 65 9.78 9.44 -15.74
CA LYS A 65 8.92 10.02 -14.71
C LYS A 65 9.38 9.60 -13.31
N VAL A 66 9.39 10.56 -12.38
CA VAL A 66 9.48 10.25 -10.95
C VAL A 66 8.06 10.11 -10.41
N ILE A 67 7.73 8.91 -9.96
CA ILE A 67 6.50 8.60 -9.23
C ILE A 67 6.77 8.81 -7.75
N VAL A 68 6.04 9.74 -7.13
CA VAL A 68 6.08 9.99 -5.68
C VAL A 68 4.97 9.17 -5.03
N ASP A 69 5.18 7.86 -4.97
CA ASP A 69 4.19 6.86 -4.55
C ASP A 69 2.74 7.23 -4.95
N THR A 70 1.86 7.50 -3.98
CA THR A 70 0.45 7.78 -4.21
C THR A 70 0.11 9.24 -4.38
N ILE A 71 1.10 10.12 -4.29
CA ILE A 71 0.93 11.56 -4.14
C ILE A 71 0.84 12.19 -5.52
N CYS A 72 1.89 12.04 -6.32
CA CYS A 72 2.01 12.77 -7.57
C CYS A 72 3.01 12.13 -8.54
N PHE A 73 2.94 12.58 -9.79
CA PHE A 73 3.82 12.16 -10.88
C PHE A 73 4.57 13.36 -11.42
N ILE A 74 5.90 13.30 -11.43
CA ILE A 74 6.76 14.39 -11.88
C ILE A 74 7.41 13.98 -13.22
N PRO A 75 7.18 14.71 -14.32
CA PRO A 75 7.83 14.46 -15.60
C PRO A 75 9.33 14.74 -15.50
N TYR A 76 10.15 13.74 -15.24
CA TYR A 76 11.56 13.91 -14.89
C TYR A 76 12.36 14.47 -16.07
N GLU A 77 12.24 13.90 -17.27
CA GLU A 77 13.06 14.32 -18.41
C GLU A 77 12.80 15.77 -18.86
N THR A 78 11.56 16.23 -18.75
CA THR A 78 11.16 17.56 -19.23
C THR A 78 11.28 18.65 -18.18
N THR A 79 11.42 18.30 -16.90
CA THR A 79 11.48 19.25 -15.78
C THR A 79 12.81 19.26 -15.04
N THR A 80 13.72 18.33 -15.36
CA THR A 80 15.04 18.26 -14.75
C THR A 80 16.01 19.21 -15.42
N LYS A 81 16.73 19.97 -14.60
CA LYS A 81 17.82 20.82 -15.04
C LYS A 81 19.03 20.64 -14.14
N MET A 82 20.18 20.36 -14.75
CA MET A 82 21.46 20.43 -14.06
C MET A 82 21.76 21.90 -13.71
N THR A 83 21.96 22.18 -12.42
CA THR A 83 22.13 23.55 -11.91
C THR A 83 23.21 23.61 -10.85
N SER A 84 23.83 24.78 -10.67
CA SER A 84 24.70 25.05 -9.52
C SER A 84 23.88 25.59 -8.34
N PRO A 85 24.37 25.43 -7.09
CA PRO A 85 23.74 26.00 -5.90
C PRO A 85 23.36 27.48 -6.06
N LEU A 86 24.30 28.32 -6.51
CA LEU A 86 24.06 29.76 -6.67
C LEU A 86 23.01 30.06 -7.74
N SER A 87 22.97 29.31 -8.83
CA SER A 87 21.95 29.49 -9.87
C SER A 87 20.57 29.04 -9.41
N TYR A 88 20.51 28.04 -8.53
CA TYR A 88 19.28 27.53 -7.96
C TYR A 88 18.70 28.46 -6.88
N TRP A 89 19.46 28.72 -5.82
CA TRP A 89 19.01 29.53 -4.66
C TRP A 89 19.16 31.04 -4.83
N LYS A 90 19.75 31.49 -5.94
CA LYS A 90 19.89 32.90 -6.38
C LYS A 90 20.80 33.80 -5.54
N THR A 91 21.00 33.50 -4.26
CA THR A 91 21.85 34.32 -3.38
C THR A 91 22.91 33.48 -2.66
N PRO A 92 24.13 34.02 -2.42
CA PRO A 92 25.16 33.32 -1.68
C PRO A 92 24.74 32.92 -0.25
N GLU A 93 23.95 33.76 0.42
CA GLU A 93 23.51 33.52 1.80
C GLU A 93 22.65 32.25 1.88
N LYS A 94 21.65 32.12 0.99
CA LYS A 94 20.83 30.92 0.90
C LYS A 94 21.65 29.69 0.54
N VAL A 95 22.65 29.84 -0.33
CA VAL A 95 23.55 28.73 -0.66
C VAL A 95 24.28 28.23 0.59
N GLU A 96 24.75 29.12 1.45
CA GLU A 96 25.45 28.72 2.68
C GLU A 96 24.50 28.09 3.72
N GLU A 97 23.27 28.60 3.86
CA GLU A 97 22.24 27.99 4.70
C GLU A 97 21.94 26.54 4.28
N TYR A 98 21.66 26.32 2.99
CA TYR A 98 21.37 24.98 2.46
C TYR A 98 22.61 24.07 2.50
N LYS A 99 23.81 24.58 2.23
CA LYS A 99 25.05 23.77 2.40
C LYS A 99 25.20 23.30 3.84
N LYS A 100 24.91 24.14 4.84
CA LYS A 100 25.05 23.81 6.25
C LYS A 100 24.15 22.64 6.65
N ILE A 101 22.87 22.68 6.26
CA ILE A 101 21.93 21.59 6.57
C ILE A 101 22.24 20.31 5.79
N PHE A 102 22.56 20.39 4.50
CA PHE A 102 22.98 19.21 3.72
C PHE A 102 24.23 18.56 4.32
N SER A 103 25.21 19.37 4.74
CA SER A 103 26.41 18.89 5.42
C SER A 103 26.11 18.28 6.78
N ALA A 104 25.22 18.88 7.59
CA ALA A 104 24.82 18.34 8.88
C ALA A 104 24.14 16.97 8.72
N GLU A 105 23.37 16.81 7.65
CA GLU A 105 22.72 15.55 7.30
C GLU A 105 23.63 14.57 6.54
N LYS A 106 24.92 14.90 6.33
CA LYS A 106 25.89 14.07 5.60
C LYS A 106 25.43 13.73 4.17
N ILE A 107 24.70 14.63 3.53
CA ILE A 107 24.30 14.54 2.12
C ILE A 107 25.23 15.46 1.32
N PRO A 108 26.09 14.93 0.42
CA PRO A 108 27.11 15.72 -0.24
C PRO A 108 26.50 16.60 -1.34
N LEU A 109 26.19 17.84 -1.02
CA LEU A 109 25.72 18.82 -2.01
C LEU A 109 26.86 19.16 -2.99
N ARG A 110 26.80 18.58 -4.20
CA ARG A 110 27.82 18.76 -5.23
C ARG A 110 27.82 20.17 -5.84
N TYR A 111 28.87 20.48 -6.59
CA TYR A 111 28.99 21.74 -7.34
C TYR A 111 27.85 21.96 -8.35
N GLN A 112 27.29 20.86 -8.85
CA GLN A 112 26.07 20.84 -9.64
C GLN A 112 25.21 19.66 -9.19
N PHE A 113 23.90 19.84 -9.29
CA PHE A 113 22.90 18.82 -9.00
C PHE A 113 21.72 18.95 -9.96
N GLU A 114 20.93 17.90 -10.04
CA GLU A 114 19.71 17.89 -10.83
C GLU A 114 18.57 18.48 -10.00
N ALA A 115 18.09 19.64 -10.42
CA ALA A 115 16.88 20.24 -9.87
C ALA A 115 15.70 19.85 -10.75
N ILE A 116 14.70 19.21 -10.15
CA ILE A 116 13.48 18.78 -10.82
C ILE A 116 12.38 19.72 -10.36
N LYS A 117 11.90 20.55 -11.29
CA LYS A 117 10.85 21.53 -10.98
C LYS A 117 9.49 20.91 -11.17
N PHE A 118 8.59 21.15 -10.23
CA PHE A 118 7.19 20.77 -10.45
C PHE A 118 6.62 21.63 -11.58
N PRO A 119 5.94 21.04 -12.57
CA PRO A 119 5.34 21.79 -13.67
C PRO A 119 4.28 22.72 -13.09
N ASN A 120 4.63 24.01 -13.05
CA ASN A 120 3.99 25.03 -12.22
C ASN A 120 2.65 25.53 -12.81
N ASN A 121 1.76 24.64 -13.23
CA ASN A 121 0.69 25.04 -14.16
C ASN A 121 -0.69 24.41 -14.02
N ASP A 122 -1.04 23.76 -12.91
CA ASP A 122 -2.46 23.58 -12.58
C ASP A 122 -2.66 23.68 -11.08
N LYS A 123 -3.81 24.23 -10.69
CA LYS A 123 -4.22 24.46 -9.29
C LYS A 123 -4.44 23.15 -8.49
N ASP A 124 -4.16 22.00 -9.10
CA ASP A 124 -4.41 20.65 -8.60
C ASP A 124 -3.10 19.80 -8.56
N ASP A 125 -1.92 20.43 -8.43
CA ASP A 125 -0.67 19.68 -8.23
C ASP A 125 -0.58 19.15 -6.79
N LEU A 126 -1.00 17.90 -6.63
CA LEU A 126 -1.00 17.17 -5.36
C LEU A 126 0.36 17.19 -4.66
N CYS A 127 1.50 17.30 -5.37
CA CYS A 127 2.82 17.47 -4.71
C CYS A 127 2.89 18.77 -3.89
N LEU A 128 2.37 19.88 -4.44
CA LEU A 128 2.41 21.21 -3.81
C LEU A 128 1.41 21.34 -2.66
N GLU A 129 0.28 20.62 -2.74
CA GLU A 129 -0.68 20.47 -1.63
C GLU A 129 -0.02 19.76 -0.45
N GLU A 130 0.85 18.78 -0.70
CA GLU A 130 1.65 18.12 0.35
C GLU A 130 2.82 18.94 0.91
N GLY A 131 2.91 20.21 0.53
CA GLY A 131 3.91 21.13 1.07
C GLY A 131 5.34 20.85 0.56
N LEU A 132 5.48 19.99 -0.45
CA LEU A 132 6.74 19.76 -1.16
C LEU A 132 6.94 20.91 -2.14
N THR A 133 8.09 21.57 -2.11
CA THR A 133 8.36 22.75 -2.93
C THR A 133 9.22 22.43 -4.14
N ASP A 134 10.23 21.59 -3.96
CA ASP A 134 11.13 21.17 -5.02
C ASP A 134 11.69 19.77 -4.74
N LEU A 135 12.15 19.11 -5.79
CA LEU A 135 12.88 17.84 -5.71
C LEU A 135 14.29 17.99 -6.31
N ILE A 136 15.28 17.54 -5.55
CA ILE A 136 16.69 17.57 -5.95
C ILE A 136 17.20 16.13 -6.01
N ARG A 137 17.89 15.76 -7.09
CA ARG A 137 18.64 14.52 -7.19
C ARG A 137 20.13 14.77 -7.06
N ILE A 138 20.76 14.06 -6.12
CA ILE A 138 22.20 14.09 -5.86
C ILE A 138 22.67 12.65 -5.67
N ASP A 139 23.44 12.13 -6.62
CA ASP A 139 23.94 10.76 -6.60
C ASP A 139 22.80 9.73 -6.40
N ASN A 140 22.84 9.01 -5.27
CA ASN A 140 21.87 8.00 -4.87
C ASN A 140 20.74 8.58 -4.01
N TYR A 141 20.64 9.90 -3.88
CA TYR A 141 19.63 10.57 -3.08
C TYR A 141 18.65 11.35 -3.93
N PHE A 142 17.39 11.26 -3.53
CA PHE A 142 16.37 12.24 -3.84
C PHE A 142 16.05 13.02 -2.56
N VAL A 143 16.01 14.34 -2.65
CA VAL A 143 15.77 15.22 -1.52
C VAL A 143 14.65 16.18 -1.88
N PHE A 144 13.52 16.06 -1.19
CA PHE A 144 12.49 17.09 -1.24
C PHE A 144 12.82 18.22 -0.30
N LEU A 145 12.55 19.43 -0.76
CA LEU A 145 12.45 20.62 0.08
C LEU A 145 11.00 20.79 0.52
N THR A 146 10.77 21.12 1.79
CA THR A 146 9.44 21.50 2.29
C THR A 146 9.28 23.03 2.33
N LYS A 147 8.03 23.51 2.44
CA LYS A 147 7.75 24.94 2.69
C LYS A 147 8.38 25.45 3.99
N SER A 148 8.43 24.61 5.02
CA SER A 148 9.09 24.86 6.31
C SER A 148 10.62 24.77 6.25
N GLY A 149 11.19 24.29 5.14
CA GLY A 149 12.63 24.21 4.96
C GLY A 149 13.28 22.97 5.59
N TYR A 150 12.50 21.92 5.89
CA TYR A 150 13.03 20.58 6.15
C TYR A 150 13.49 19.91 4.85
N LEU A 151 14.44 18.99 4.98
CA LEU A 151 14.87 18.09 3.91
C LEU A 151 14.28 16.70 4.14
N ILE A 152 13.48 16.21 3.19
CA ILE A 152 12.99 14.83 3.20
C ILE A 152 13.84 14.02 2.22
N THR A 153 14.60 13.08 2.74
CA THR A 153 15.61 12.34 1.98
C THR A 153 15.15 10.91 1.68
N PHE A 154 15.33 10.49 0.44
CA PHE A 154 15.14 9.13 -0.06
C PHE A 154 16.47 8.62 -0.63
N SER A 155 16.79 7.33 -0.45
CA SER A 155 18.07 6.74 -0.86
C SER A 155 17.88 5.48 -1.70
N LYS A 156 18.71 5.31 -2.74
CA LYS A 156 18.72 4.15 -3.65
C LYS A 156 19.34 2.89 -3.03
N HIS A 157 20.14 3.06 -1.98
CA HIS A 157 20.86 1.97 -1.32
C HIS A 157 20.90 2.19 0.18
N ILE A 158 20.13 1.41 0.93
CA ILE A 158 20.36 1.20 2.35
C ILE A 158 20.80 -0.26 2.50
N GLU A 159 22.11 -0.50 2.52
CA GLU A 159 22.61 -1.58 3.38
C GLU A 159 22.18 -1.20 4.80
N LYS A 160 21.41 -2.08 5.44
CA LYS A 160 20.89 -1.91 6.80
C LYS A 160 22.00 -1.41 7.73
N ASN A 161 22.00 -0.11 8.02
CA ASN A 161 22.79 0.41 9.13
C ASN A 161 22.14 -0.12 10.41
N ASN A 162 22.88 -1.00 11.10
CA ASN A 162 22.56 -1.69 12.34
C ASN A 162 22.40 -0.76 13.57
N GLY A 163 21.70 0.37 13.42
CA GLY A 163 21.50 1.36 14.48
C GLY A 163 20.05 1.57 14.90
N SER A 164 19.08 0.95 14.24
CA SER A 164 17.68 0.97 14.66
C SER A 164 16.99 -0.32 14.19
N PRO A 165 16.36 -1.11 15.06
CA PRO A 165 15.69 -2.34 14.66
C PRO A 165 14.35 -1.97 14.03
N VAL A 166 14.36 -1.49 12.80
CA VAL A 166 13.14 -1.47 12.00
C VAL A 166 13.11 -2.75 11.19
N THR A 167 12.65 -3.79 11.87
CA THR A 167 12.04 -4.96 11.26
C THR A 167 11.07 -4.52 10.17
N TYR A 168 11.37 -4.90 8.93
CA TYR A 168 10.42 -5.21 7.87
C TYR A 168 9.07 -4.48 7.96
N ARG A 169 8.99 -3.25 7.44
CA ARG A 169 7.74 -2.51 7.27
C ARG A 169 7.12 -2.86 5.92
N GLY A 170 5.82 -3.15 5.96
CA GLY A 170 5.01 -3.69 4.89
C GLY A 170 5.16 -2.95 3.56
N PHE A 171 5.08 -3.74 2.50
CA PHE A 171 4.87 -3.28 1.14
C PHE A 171 3.54 -2.53 1.06
N ASN A 172 3.55 -1.20 1.19
CA ASN A 172 2.52 -0.37 0.57
C ASN A 172 2.84 -0.29 -0.92
N TYR A 173 2.44 -1.31 -1.67
CA TYR A 173 2.00 -1.04 -3.02
C TYR A 173 0.63 -0.35 -2.90
N LYS A 174 0.49 0.92 -3.30
CA LYS A 174 -0.66 1.15 -4.18
C LYS A 174 -0.35 0.32 -5.41
N ILE A 175 -0.92 -0.88 -5.48
CA ILE A 175 -0.88 -1.62 -6.74
C ILE A 175 -1.49 -0.65 -7.76
N PRO A 176 -0.79 -0.34 -8.85
CA PRO A 176 -1.24 0.61 -9.86
C PRO A 176 -2.58 0.12 -10.38
N LYS A 177 -3.70 0.63 -9.85
CA LYS A 177 -5.02 -0.01 -10.00
C LYS A 177 -4.88 -1.55 -9.94
N ARG A 178 -4.72 -2.19 -8.77
CA ARG A 178 -5.01 -3.65 -8.74
C ARG A 178 -6.42 -3.72 -9.28
N GLU A 179 -6.59 -4.28 -10.47
CA GLU A 179 -7.92 -4.44 -11.04
C GLU A 179 -8.74 -5.08 -9.94
N PHE A 180 -9.81 -4.39 -9.57
CA PHE A 180 -10.71 -4.81 -8.51
C PHE A 180 -10.95 -6.33 -8.64
N SER A 181 -10.54 -7.08 -7.61
CA SER A 181 -10.51 -8.54 -7.66
C SER A 181 -11.57 -9.12 -6.76
N TRP A 182 -12.41 -9.98 -7.34
CA TRP A 182 -13.40 -10.79 -6.64
C TRP A 182 -12.79 -11.87 -5.76
N PHE A 183 -11.47 -11.97 -5.73
CA PHE A 183 -10.73 -13.00 -5.00
C PHE A 183 -10.22 -12.52 -3.65
N GLY A 184 -10.53 -11.30 -3.20
CA GLY A 184 -10.15 -10.84 -1.88
C GLY A 184 -8.67 -10.46 -1.75
N HIS A 185 -8.11 -10.46 -0.53
CA HIS A 185 -6.76 -9.92 -0.27
C HIS A 185 -5.70 -10.98 0.11
N PRO A 186 -4.61 -11.16 -0.65
CA PRO A 186 -3.65 -12.27 -0.46
C PRO A 186 -2.88 -12.21 0.87
N MET A 187 -2.90 -11.08 1.57
CA MET A 187 -2.29 -10.96 2.90
C MET A 187 -2.87 -11.97 3.90
N LEU A 188 -4.13 -12.40 3.72
CA LEU A 188 -4.77 -13.40 4.58
C LEU A 188 -4.14 -14.79 4.51
N THR A 189 -3.25 -15.06 3.53
CA THR A 189 -2.49 -16.32 3.46
C THR A 189 -1.42 -16.43 4.55
N ASN A 190 -0.95 -15.31 5.09
CA ASN A 190 0.09 -15.29 6.13
C ASN A 190 -0.52 -15.45 7.51
N LYS A 191 -0.52 -16.68 8.06
CA LYS A 191 -1.07 -16.94 9.41
C LYS A 191 -0.48 -16.11 10.55
N LYS A 192 0.74 -15.56 10.39
CA LYS A 192 1.37 -14.68 11.41
C LYS A 192 0.62 -13.36 11.58
N ILE A 193 -0.20 -12.99 10.60
CA ILE A 193 -1.04 -11.80 10.63
C ILE A 193 -1.96 -11.78 11.86
N VAL A 194 -2.39 -12.96 12.36
CA VAL A 194 -3.25 -13.05 13.54
C VAL A 194 -2.54 -12.53 14.78
N ASP A 195 -1.31 -12.99 15.01
CA ASP A 195 -0.51 -12.56 16.16
C ASP A 195 -0.04 -11.11 16.00
N ASP A 196 0.36 -10.72 14.79
CA ASP A 196 0.81 -9.36 14.49
C ASP A 196 -0.32 -8.34 14.68
N MET A 197 -1.52 -8.60 14.15
CA MET A 197 -2.67 -7.70 14.30
C MET A 197 -3.14 -7.64 15.76
N ASN A 198 -3.29 -8.78 16.44
CA ASN A 198 -3.71 -8.77 17.85
C ASN A 198 -2.72 -8.07 18.79
N LYS A 199 -1.46 -7.92 18.37
CA LYS A 199 -0.44 -7.21 19.13
C LYS A 199 -0.30 -5.74 18.73
N LYS A 200 -0.37 -5.43 17.43
CA LYS A 200 -0.04 -4.10 16.87
C LYS A 200 -1.27 -3.24 16.59
N CYS A 201 -2.45 -3.85 16.47
CA CYS A 201 -3.70 -3.17 16.16
C CYS A 201 -4.57 -2.91 17.41
N ASP A 202 -3.94 -2.89 18.58
CA ASP A 202 -4.62 -2.64 19.85
C ASP A 202 -4.66 -1.15 20.15
N PHE A 203 -5.83 -0.53 19.94
CA PHE A 203 -6.01 0.91 20.17
C PHE A 203 -7.23 1.19 21.05
N PRO A 204 -7.11 2.09 22.04
CA PRO A 204 -8.27 2.64 22.75
C PRO A 204 -9.07 3.56 21.82
N ASP A 205 -10.39 3.55 21.97
CA ASP A 205 -11.32 4.36 21.17
C ASP A 205 -11.44 5.82 21.65
N ASP A 206 -10.60 6.23 22.60
CA ASP A 206 -10.53 7.61 23.10
C ASP A 206 -9.85 8.59 22.12
N GLY A 207 -9.56 8.14 20.89
CA GLY A 207 -8.88 8.92 19.86
C GLY A 207 -7.36 9.00 20.05
N SER A 208 -6.78 8.38 21.09
CA SER A 208 -5.32 8.24 21.24
C SER A 208 -4.67 7.36 20.16
N TYR A 209 -5.51 6.64 19.39
CA TYR A 209 -5.17 5.88 18.19
C TYR A 209 -4.17 6.58 17.26
N TYR A 210 -4.43 7.85 16.93
CA TYR A 210 -3.60 8.65 16.03
C TYR A 210 -2.20 8.97 16.59
N ASN A 211 -2.00 8.81 17.91
CA ASN A 211 -0.73 9.09 18.58
C ASN A 211 0.05 7.80 18.93
N SER A 212 -0.45 6.62 18.53
CA SER A 212 0.21 5.36 18.84
C SER A 212 1.32 5.04 17.83
N TYR A 213 2.49 4.64 18.32
CA TYR A 213 3.65 4.23 17.49
C TYR A 213 3.30 3.14 16.46
N PHE A 214 2.26 2.33 16.73
CA PHE A 214 1.85 1.18 15.92
C PHE A 214 0.68 1.45 14.96
N PHE A 215 0.06 2.64 14.98
CA PHE A 215 -1.01 3.01 14.01
C PHE A 215 -0.60 2.71 12.57
N SER A 216 0.64 3.06 12.27
CA SER A 216 1.25 2.91 10.97
C SER A 216 1.65 1.47 10.62
N GLU A 217 1.70 0.57 11.61
CA GLU A 217 2.13 -0.83 11.52
C GLU A 217 0.96 -1.82 11.63
N CYS A 218 -0.27 -1.31 11.72
CA CYS A 218 -1.46 -2.13 11.78
C CYS A 218 -1.97 -2.48 10.37
N ASP A 219 -1.82 -3.75 10.01
CA ASP A 219 -2.24 -4.32 8.72
C ASP A 219 -3.78 -4.28 8.51
N LEU A 220 -4.59 -4.04 9.56
CA LEU A 220 -6.06 -3.90 9.41
C LEU A 220 -6.46 -2.69 8.57
N ASN A 221 -5.66 -1.62 8.55
CA ASN A 221 -5.96 -0.45 7.73
C ASN A 221 -5.93 -0.77 6.24
N GLU A 222 -5.02 -1.65 5.80
CA GLU A 222 -4.95 -2.12 4.41
C GLU A 222 -6.18 -2.95 4.05
N LEU A 223 -6.60 -3.85 4.95
CA LEU A 223 -7.82 -4.64 4.77
C LEU A 223 -9.06 -3.76 4.74
N GLY A 224 -9.22 -2.86 5.70
CA GLY A 224 -10.37 -1.96 5.77
C GLY A 224 -10.50 -1.09 4.52
N LEU A 225 -9.39 -0.54 4.01
CA LEU A 225 -9.40 0.20 2.74
C LEU A 225 -9.81 -0.69 1.57
N TYR A 226 -9.22 -1.88 1.43
CA TYR A 226 -9.52 -2.82 0.36
C TYR A 226 -10.97 -3.30 0.39
N PHE A 227 -11.46 -3.71 1.57
CA PHE A 227 -12.81 -4.24 1.74
C PHE A 227 -13.88 -3.15 1.72
N SER A 228 -13.56 -1.89 2.05
CA SER A 228 -14.48 -0.77 1.80
C SER A 228 -14.77 -0.55 0.31
N GLU A 229 -13.77 -0.77 -0.55
CA GLU A 229 -13.93 -0.70 -2.00
C GLU A 229 -14.71 -1.91 -2.55
N ILE A 230 -14.48 -3.10 -1.97
CA ILE A 230 -15.27 -4.30 -2.22
C ILE A 230 -16.73 -4.05 -1.84
N SER A 231 -17.01 -3.63 -0.62
CA SER A 231 -18.35 -3.34 -0.10
C SER A 231 -19.08 -2.36 -1.01
N ARG A 232 -18.46 -1.21 -1.33
CA ARG A 232 -19.04 -0.22 -2.27
C ARG A 232 -19.34 -0.81 -3.65
N ASN A 233 -18.44 -1.59 -4.23
CA ASN A 233 -18.65 -2.19 -5.56
C ASN A 233 -19.60 -3.40 -5.56
N LEU A 234 -19.68 -4.15 -4.46
CA LEU A 234 -20.55 -5.32 -4.30
C LEU A 234 -21.99 -4.92 -3.97
N LEU A 235 -22.15 -3.95 -3.07
CA LEU A 235 -23.46 -3.49 -2.63
C LEU A 235 -24.22 -2.83 -3.78
N ASP A 236 -23.53 -2.06 -4.63
CA ASP A 236 -24.19 -1.26 -5.67
C ASP A 236 -24.40 -2.00 -7.00
N LYS A 237 -23.62 -3.05 -7.31
CA LYS A 237 -23.61 -3.67 -8.66
C LYS A 237 -24.03 -5.14 -8.69
N MET A 238 -24.26 -5.79 -7.54
CA MET A 238 -24.59 -7.22 -7.48
C MET A 238 -26.03 -7.44 -7.03
N ASP A 239 -26.96 -7.52 -7.99
CA ASP A 239 -28.39 -7.68 -7.70
C ASP A 239 -28.70 -8.95 -6.89
N LYS A 240 -28.14 -10.12 -7.26
CA LYS A 240 -28.35 -11.38 -6.51
C LYS A 240 -27.23 -12.42 -6.66
N LYS A 241 -26.75 -12.64 -7.89
CA LYS A 241 -25.79 -13.71 -8.22
C LYS A 241 -24.78 -13.23 -9.25
N LYS A 242 -23.51 -13.55 -9.04
CA LYS A 242 -22.42 -13.27 -9.99
C LYS A 242 -21.53 -14.49 -10.16
N VAL A 243 -21.38 -14.97 -11.39
CA VAL A 243 -20.41 -16.01 -11.72
C VAL A 243 -19.02 -15.38 -11.71
N ILE A 244 -18.07 -15.95 -10.96
CA ILE A 244 -16.70 -15.45 -10.87
C ILE A 244 -15.67 -16.41 -11.47
N TYR A 245 -16.00 -17.70 -11.61
CA TYR A 245 -15.12 -18.69 -12.21
C TYR A 245 -15.88 -19.93 -12.67
N GLN A 246 -15.35 -20.62 -13.68
CA GLN A 246 -15.88 -21.88 -14.19
C GLN A 246 -14.75 -22.85 -14.52
N LYS A 247 -14.89 -24.10 -14.07
CA LYS A 247 -13.92 -25.18 -14.31
C LYS A 247 -14.64 -26.47 -14.63
N GLY A 248 -14.65 -26.83 -15.91
CA GLY A 248 -15.42 -27.98 -16.40
C GLY A 248 -16.91 -27.82 -16.08
N GLU A 249 -17.48 -28.80 -15.38
CA GLU A 249 -18.89 -28.81 -14.96
C GLU A 249 -19.18 -27.96 -13.71
N TYR A 250 -18.15 -27.45 -13.04
CA TYR A 250 -18.27 -26.67 -11.82
C TYR A 250 -18.31 -25.17 -12.12
N GLN A 251 -19.26 -24.46 -11.50
CA GLN A 251 -19.40 -23.01 -11.52
C GLN A 251 -19.26 -22.44 -10.11
N TYR A 252 -18.54 -21.33 -10.00
CA TYR A 252 -18.26 -20.65 -8.74
C TYR A 252 -18.92 -19.29 -8.76
N ASN A 253 -19.87 -19.08 -7.86
CA ASN A 253 -20.79 -17.95 -7.92
C ASN A 253 -20.88 -17.24 -6.57
N LEU A 254 -20.76 -15.91 -6.60
CA LEU A 254 -21.05 -15.06 -5.45
C LEU A 254 -22.54 -14.77 -5.35
N THR A 255 -23.10 -14.87 -4.15
CA THR A 255 -24.48 -14.42 -3.86
C THR A 255 -24.50 -13.58 -2.61
N LYS A 256 -25.28 -12.49 -2.65
CA LYS A 256 -25.48 -11.60 -1.50
C LYS A 256 -26.75 -11.99 -0.75
N LYS A 257 -26.72 -11.90 0.58
CA LYS A 257 -27.88 -11.96 1.45
C LYS A 257 -27.86 -10.76 2.38
N GLN A 258 -28.82 -9.86 2.20
CA GLN A 258 -29.08 -8.77 3.15
C GLN A 258 -29.92 -9.32 4.30
N HIS A 259 -29.52 -9.02 5.54
CA HIS A 259 -30.29 -9.34 6.74
C HIS A 259 -30.99 -8.09 7.27
N GLU A 260 -30.23 -7.01 7.51
CA GLU A 260 -30.69 -5.70 7.99
C GLU A 260 -29.88 -4.60 7.30
N GLU A 261 -30.17 -3.31 7.55
CA GLU A 261 -29.53 -2.17 6.85
C GLU A 261 -28.00 -2.23 6.88
N PHE A 262 -27.41 -2.64 8.01
CA PHE A 262 -25.95 -2.76 8.21
C PHE A 262 -25.52 -4.19 8.56
N ASP A 263 -26.30 -5.21 8.15
CA ASP A 263 -25.97 -6.63 8.30
C ASP A 263 -26.16 -7.35 6.97
N PHE A 264 -25.07 -7.77 6.36
CA PHE A 264 -25.12 -8.56 5.13
C PHE A 264 -23.98 -9.58 5.03
N GLU A 265 -24.23 -10.61 4.21
CA GLU A 265 -23.29 -11.69 3.95
C GLU A 265 -23.14 -11.93 2.44
N ILE A 266 -21.92 -12.26 2.01
CA ILE A 266 -21.62 -12.75 0.66
C ILE A 266 -21.15 -14.19 0.77
N TYR A 267 -21.80 -15.05 -0.01
CA TYR A 267 -21.49 -16.46 -0.09
C TYR A 267 -20.78 -16.79 -1.40
N LEU A 268 -19.74 -17.63 -1.31
CA LEU A 268 -19.22 -18.39 -2.43
C LEU A 268 -19.99 -19.70 -2.56
N ASN A 269 -20.64 -19.90 -3.70
CA ASN A 269 -21.37 -21.11 -4.04
C ASN A 269 -20.58 -21.91 -5.07
N ILE A 270 -20.48 -23.22 -4.87
CA ILE A 270 -19.99 -24.17 -5.87
C ILE A 270 -21.21 -24.90 -6.42
N GLU A 271 -21.44 -24.79 -7.72
CA GLU A 271 -22.55 -25.43 -8.40
C GLU A 271 -22.04 -26.42 -9.45
N LYS A 272 -22.73 -27.54 -9.61
CA LYS A 272 -22.50 -28.51 -10.68
C LYS A 272 -23.82 -28.78 -11.41
N GLY A 273 -23.89 -28.48 -12.70
CA GLY A 273 -25.12 -28.62 -13.48
C GLY A 273 -26.31 -27.85 -12.88
N ASN A 274 -26.08 -26.60 -12.46
CA ASN A 274 -27.04 -25.72 -11.78
C ASN A 274 -27.57 -26.22 -10.42
N LYS A 275 -26.97 -27.27 -9.84
CA LYS A 275 -27.26 -27.71 -8.48
C LYS A 275 -26.16 -27.23 -7.54
N LEU A 276 -26.54 -26.63 -6.41
CA LEU A 276 -25.61 -26.28 -5.35
C LEU A 276 -24.96 -27.55 -4.79
N ILE A 277 -23.64 -27.59 -4.80
CA ILE A 277 -22.82 -28.62 -4.16
C ILE A 277 -22.50 -28.18 -2.74
N ASP A 278 -21.90 -27.00 -2.61
CA ASP A 278 -21.49 -26.47 -1.31
C ASP A 278 -21.50 -24.94 -1.31
N ARG A 279 -21.52 -24.35 -0.11
CA ARG A 279 -21.57 -22.91 0.12
C ARG A 279 -20.71 -22.52 1.31
N LEU A 280 -19.92 -21.46 1.14
CA LEU A 280 -19.15 -20.83 2.22
C LEU A 280 -19.50 -19.34 2.34
N SER A 281 -19.77 -18.87 3.56
CA SER A 281 -19.86 -17.42 3.83
C SER A 281 -18.44 -16.87 3.82
N ILE A 282 -18.11 -16.04 2.82
CA ILE A 282 -16.76 -15.53 2.62
C ILE A 282 -16.61 -14.10 3.10
N TYR A 283 -17.66 -13.29 3.01
CA TYR A 283 -17.65 -11.94 3.55
C TYR A 283 -18.88 -11.70 4.41
N LYS A 284 -18.69 -11.00 5.52
CA LYS A 284 -19.77 -10.61 6.41
C LYS A 284 -19.44 -9.26 7.00
N GLU A 285 -20.44 -8.39 7.05
CA GLU A 285 -20.35 -7.10 7.72
C GLU A 285 -21.60 -6.96 8.57
N LYS A 286 -21.42 -6.71 9.87
CA LYS A 286 -22.49 -6.50 10.83
C LYS A 286 -22.10 -5.40 11.79
N ILE A 287 -22.77 -4.26 11.68
CA ILE A 287 -22.57 -3.12 12.57
C ILE A 287 -23.72 -3.11 13.59
N LEU A 288 -23.37 -3.20 14.87
CA LEU A 288 -24.25 -3.06 16.02
C LEU A 288 -23.93 -1.77 16.77
N GLU A 289 -24.83 -1.33 17.65
CA GLU A 289 -24.67 -0.10 18.44
C GLU A 289 -23.37 -0.02 19.27
N SER A 290 -22.78 -1.17 19.64
CA SER A 290 -21.59 -1.25 20.51
C SER A 290 -20.49 -2.16 19.95
N ALA A 291 -20.66 -2.67 18.74
CA ALA A 291 -19.70 -3.58 18.14
C ALA A 291 -19.83 -3.65 16.62
N ALA A 292 -18.71 -3.79 15.93
CA ALA A 292 -18.63 -4.14 14.52
C ALA A 292 -18.04 -5.55 14.38
N PHE A 293 -18.65 -6.36 13.52
CA PHE A 293 -18.17 -7.67 13.15
C PHE A 293 -17.94 -7.70 11.65
N GLU A 294 -16.71 -8.05 11.27
CA GLU A 294 -16.34 -8.14 9.88
C GLU A 294 -15.62 -9.46 9.61
N GLN A 295 -15.88 -9.99 8.42
CA GLN A 295 -15.20 -11.15 7.90
C GLN A 295 -14.67 -10.85 6.51
N ASP A 296 -13.35 -10.95 6.39
CA ASP A 296 -12.61 -10.75 5.15
C ASP A 296 -12.19 -12.09 4.56
N TYR A 297 -11.89 -12.10 3.25
CA TYR A 297 -11.52 -13.31 2.54
C TYR A 297 -10.37 -13.16 1.54
N TYR A 298 -9.79 -14.30 1.18
CA TYR A 298 -8.97 -14.48 0.00
C TYR A 298 -9.27 -15.84 -0.65
N ILE A 299 -9.37 -15.87 -1.97
CA ILE A 299 -9.53 -17.07 -2.80
C ILE A 299 -8.30 -17.12 -3.71
N ASP A 300 -7.60 -18.26 -3.77
CA ASP A 300 -6.48 -18.39 -4.70
C ASP A 300 -6.95 -18.44 -6.17
N GLU A 301 -6.05 -18.07 -7.08
CA GLU A 301 -6.32 -18.03 -8.51
C GLU A 301 -6.71 -19.41 -9.09
N ASP A 302 -6.28 -20.48 -8.40
CA ASP A 302 -6.54 -21.87 -8.76
C ASP A 302 -7.91 -22.39 -8.28
N PHE A 303 -8.64 -21.62 -7.47
CA PHE A 303 -9.88 -22.03 -6.79
C PHE A 303 -9.72 -23.36 -6.05
N LYS A 304 -8.63 -23.47 -5.29
CA LYS A 304 -8.31 -24.61 -4.44
C LYS A 304 -8.27 -24.24 -2.97
N ASN A 305 -7.93 -23.01 -2.63
CA ASN A 305 -7.73 -22.58 -1.25
C ASN A 305 -8.44 -21.26 -0.96
N ILE A 306 -8.97 -21.15 0.25
CA ILE A 306 -9.70 -19.99 0.73
C ILE A 306 -9.26 -19.68 2.14
N TRP A 307 -8.97 -18.41 2.41
CA TRP A 307 -8.64 -17.91 3.73
C TRP A 307 -9.69 -16.93 4.19
N LEU A 308 -10.13 -17.07 5.43
CA LEU A 308 -11.08 -16.17 6.07
C LEU A 308 -10.45 -15.58 7.32
N LEU A 309 -10.65 -14.29 7.53
CA LEU A 309 -10.24 -13.58 8.74
C LEU A 309 -11.47 -12.89 9.34
N ASN A 310 -11.76 -13.19 10.60
CA ASN A 310 -12.83 -12.59 11.37
C ASN A 310 -12.22 -11.65 12.40
N TYR A 311 -12.72 -10.43 12.45
CA TYR A 311 -12.35 -9.48 13.48
C TYR A 311 -13.58 -8.86 14.12
N VAL A 312 -13.40 -8.47 15.38
CA VAL A 312 -14.43 -7.85 16.20
C VAL A 312 -13.88 -6.54 16.74
N GLY A 313 -14.55 -5.46 16.40
CA GLY A 313 -14.33 -4.13 16.97
C GLY A 313 -15.45 -3.77 17.93
N SER A 314 -15.11 -3.06 19.00
CA SER A 314 -16.03 -2.35 19.89
C SER A 314 -15.41 -1.01 20.26
N ASP A 315 -16.17 -0.17 20.95
CA ASP A 315 -15.76 1.14 21.48
C ASP A 315 -14.58 1.10 22.49
N GLU A 316 -13.97 -0.07 22.70
CA GLU A 316 -12.89 -0.26 23.67
C GLU A 316 -11.73 -1.07 23.09
N THR A 317 -12.01 -1.97 22.13
CA THR A 317 -11.02 -2.94 21.66
C THR A 317 -11.28 -3.36 20.23
N GLN A 318 -10.20 -3.63 19.50
CA GLN A 318 -10.23 -4.37 18.26
C GLN A 318 -9.33 -5.60 18.38
N HIS A 319 -9.79 -6.74 17.88
CA HIS A 319 -8.99 -7.96 17.81
C HIS A 319 -9.48 -8.91 16.73
N ILE A 320 -8.57 -9.71 16.21
CA ILE A 320 -8.87 -10.89 15.41
C ILE A 320 -9.47 -11.93 16.33
N GLU A 321 -10.69 -12.36 16.02
CA GLU A 321 -11.38 -13.44 16.71
C GLU A 321 -11.00 -14.79 16.10
N LYS A 322 -10.93 -14.85 14.76
CA LYS A 322 -10.74 -16.13 14.08
C LYS A 322 -10.02 -15.98 12.74
N TRP A 323 -9.17 -16.93 12.42
CA TRP A 323 -8.61 -17.12 11.08
C TRP A 323 -8.83 -18.57 10.65
N ARG A 324 -9.19 -18.79 9.38
CA ARG A 324 -9.51 -20.11 8.86
C ARG A 324 -8.96 -20.29 7.47
N HIS A 325 -8.41 -21.47 7.20
CA HIS A 325 -7.96 -21.86 5.87
C HIS A 325 -8.74 -23.10 5.43
N TYR A 326 -9.46 -22.96 4.32
CA TYR A 326 -10.24 -24.01 3.68
C TYR A 326 -9.57 -24.44 2.39
N LYS A 327 -9.71 -25.72 2.06
CA LYS A 327 -9.41 -26.28 0.75
C LYS A 327 -10.68 -26.76 0.08
N ILE A 328 -10.80 -26.52 -1.22
CA ILE A 328 -11.83 -27.10 -2.07
C ILE A 328 -11.33 -28.47 -2.51
N ASP A 329 -12.04 -29.53 -2.13
CA ASP A 329 -11.68 -30.88 -2.54
C ASP A 329 -12.12 -31.18 -3.99
N ASN A 330 -11.72 -32.35 -4.50
CA ASN A 330 -12.03 -32.75 -5.88
C ASN A 330 -13.52 -32.96 -6.14
N SER A 331 -14.34 -33.07 -5.10
CA SER A 331 -15.79 -33.19 -5.20
C SER A 331 -16.51 -31.84 -5.19
N GLY A 332 -15.78 -30.75 -4.91
CA GLY A 332 -16.31 -29.40 -4.85
C GLY A 332 -16.83 -29.00 -3.46
N HIS A 333 -16.35 -29.63 -2.39
CA HIS A 333 -16.71 -29.27 -1.02
C HIS A 333 -15.58 -28.50 -0.32
N PHE A 334 -15.97 -27.56 0.54
CA PHE A 334 -15.05 -26.81 1.38
C PHE A 334 -14.64 -27.64 2.59
N LYS A 335 -13.35 -27.89 2.74
CA LYS A 335 -12.76 -28.60 3.87
C LYS A 335 -11.86 -27.67 4.67
N LEU A 336 -12.20 -27.42 5.93
CA LEU A 336 -11.32 -26.69 6.85
C LEU A 336 -10.02 -27.49 7.04
N LEU A 337 -8.88 -26.86 6.76
CA LEU A 337 -7.56 -27.46 6.93
C LEU A 337 -6.94 -27.08 8.27
N GLU A 338 -7.07 -25.81 8.64
CA GLU A 338 -6.51 -25.26 9.86
C GLU A 338 -7.31 -24.04 10.28
N SER A 339 -7.35 -23.78 11.58
CA SER A 339 -7.91 -22.55 12.12
C SER A 339 -7.12 -22.03 13.31
N ILE A 340 -7.21 -20.72 13.51
CA ILE A 340 -6.73 -20.05 14.71
C ILE A 340 -7.94 -19.37 15.33
N SER A 341 -8.20 -19.65 16.61
CA SER A 341 -9.26 -19.00 17.38
C SER A 341 -8.63 -18.23 18.53
N CYS A 342 -9.00 -16.96 18.66
CA CYS A 342 -8.49 -16.05 19.66
C CYS A 342 -9.59 -15.70 20.65
N LYS A 343 -9.27 -15.79 21.95
CA LYS A 343 -10.21 -15.43 23.02
C LYS A 343 -10.17 -13.93 23.27
N LYS A 344 -11.32 -13.40 23.72
CA LYS A 344 -11.43 -12.05 24.27
C LYS A 344 -10.34 -11.82 25.32
N ARG A 345 -9.81 -10.61 25.37
CA ARG A 345 -8.69 -10.23 26.23
C ARG A 345 -8.89 -10.66 27.67
N ASP A 346 -7.82 -11.14 28.28
CA ASP A 346 -7.80 -11.33 29.72
C ASP A 346 -7.58 -10.00 30.46
N ARG A 347 -7.62 -10.03 31.79
CA ARG A 347 -7.48 -8.82 32.64
C ARG A 347 -6.13 -8.11 32.48
N GLN A 348 -5.17 -8.70 31.77
CA GLN A 348 -3.86 -8.11 31.48
C GLN A 348 -3.81 -7.49 30.08
N GLY A 349 -4.93 -7.47 29.35
CA GLY A 349 -5.01 -6.92 28.00
C GLY A 349 -4.48 -7.84 26.91
N ILE A 350 -4.17 -9.11 27.22
CA ILE A 350 -3.52 -10.02 26.27
C ILE A 350 -4.58 -10.87 25.55
N VAL A 351 -4.53 -10.87 24.21
CA VAL A 351 -5.29 -11.81 23.37
C VAL A 351 -4.56 -13.14 23.32
N LYS A 352 -5.26 -14.24 23.63
CA LYS A 352 -4.71 -15.59 23.56
C LYS A 352 -5.32 -16.34 22.39
N CYS A 353 -4.47 -16.77 21.46
CA CYS A 353 -4.85 -17.53 20.28
C CYS A 353 -4.46 -19.00 20.42
N HIS A 354 -5.27 -19.88 19.86
CA HIS A 354 -5.07 -21.32 19.83
C HIS A 354 -5.20 -21.82 18.40
N ASN A 355 -4.30 -22.72 17.99
CA ASN A 355 -4.43 -23.45 16.74
C ASN A 355 -5.39 -24.61 16.97
N ASP A 356 -6.42 -24.71 16.13
CA ASP A 356 -7.48 -25.72 16.19
C ASP A 356 -7.44 -26.61 14.94
#